data_AF-A0A953SKN7-F1
#
_entry.id   AF-A0A953SKN7-F1
#
_cell.length_a   1.000
_cell.length_b   1.000
_cell.length_c   1.000
_cell.angle_alpha   90.00
_cell.angle_beta   90.00
_cell.angle_gamma   90.00
#
_symmetry.space_group_name_H-M   'P 1'
#
loop_
_entity.id
_entity.type
_entity.pdbx_description
1 polymer ?
#
loop_
_entity_poly.entity_id
_entity_poly.type
_entity_poly.pdbx_seq_one_letter_code
_entity_poly.pdbx_strand_id
1 'polypeptide(L)' 'MNVPRISGVDVPDRKKILYALQYIHGIGGKFATDILAEA' A
#
# COMPACT_ATOMS: atom_id res chain seq x y z
N MET A 1 -5.70 18.54 1.19
CA MET A 1 -4.83 17.34 1.15
C MET A 1 -5.73 16.18 0.75
N ASN A 2 -5.48 15.55 -0.39
CA ASN A 2 -6.31 14.45 -0.87
C ASN A 2 -5.68 13.12 -0.42
N VAL A 3 -6.48 12.18 0.06
CA VAL A 3 -6.00 10.85 0.46
C VAL A 3 -6.08 9.95 -0.79
N PRO A 4 -4.96 9.41 -1.30
CA PRO A 4 -5.01 8.49 -2.42
C PRO A 4 -5.77 7.21 -2.03
N ARG A 5 -6.61 6.71 -2.93
CA ARG A 5 -7.42 5.50 -2.72
C ARG A 5 -6.93 4.38 -3.63
N ILE A 6 -6.54 3.27 -3.04
CA ILE A 6 -6.10 2.06 -3.75
C ILE A 6 -7.06 0.93 -3.41
N SER A 7 -7.68 0.32 -4.43
CA SER A 7 -8.64 -0.78 -4.25
C SER A 7 -9.77 -0.48 -3.24
N GLY A 8 -10.23 0.78 -3.18
CA GLY A 8 -11.26 1.21 -2.24
C GLY A 8 -10.77 1.54 -0.82
N VAL A 9 -9.47 1.39 -0.56
CA VAL A 9 -8.84 1.69 0.75
C VAL A 9 -8.14 3.04 0.71
N ASP A 10 -8.40 3.86 1.73
CA ASP A 10 -7.71 5.13 1.94
C ASP A 10 -6.27 4.88 2.40
N VAL A 11 -5.32 5.27 1.57
CA VAL A 11 -3.90 5.09 1.82
C VAL A 11 -3.29 6.41 2.27
N PRO A 12 -2.60 6.47 3.42
CA PRO A 12 -2.05 7.73 3.90
C PRO A 12 -1.05 8.34 2.91
N ASP A 13 -1.27 9.61 2.56
CA ASP A 13 -0.34 10.39 1.76
C ASP A 13 1.01 10.53 2.52
N ARG A 14 2.12 10.58 1.78
CA ARG A 14 3.50 10.67 2.32
C ARG A 14 3.99 9.48 3.17
N LYS A 15 3.40 8.30 3.01
CA LYS A 15 3.99 7.05 3.53
C LYS A 15 4.79 6.33 2.46
N LYS A 16 5.82 5.57 2.87
CA LYS A 16 6.50 4.65 1.95
C LYS A 16 5.48 3.66 1.39
N ILE A 17 5.50 3.44 0.08
CA ILE A 17 4.57 2.56 -0.64
C ILE A 17 4.48 1.17 0.02
N LEU A 18 5.61 0.66 0.53
CA LEU A 18 5.68 -0.61 1.28
C LEU A 18 4.66 -0.70 2.43
N TYR A 19 4.49 0.37 3.21
CA TYR A 19 3.55 0.38 4.34
C TYR A 19 2.14 0.74 3.91
N ALA A 20 2.02 1.53 2.85
CA ALA A 20 0.75 1.88 2.23
C ALA A 20 0.00 0.63 1.70
N LEU A 21 0.72 -0.28 1.03
CA LEU A 21 0.15 -1.54 0.54
C LEU A 21 -0.43 -2.41 1.66
N GLN A 22 0.14 -2.33 2.86
CA GLN A 22 -0.31 -3.13 4.02
C GLN A 22 -1.65 -2.67 4.62
N TYR A 23 -2.19 -1.53 4.18
CA TYR A 23 -3.55 -1.11 4.53
C TYR A 23 -4.62 -1.91 3.76
N ILE A 24 -4.24 -2.58 2.67
CA ILE A 24 -5.13 -3.42 1.89
C ILE A 24 -5.31 -4.75 2.62
N HIS A 25 -6.55 -5.12 2.92
CA HIS A 25 -6.88 -6.38 3.58
C HIS A 25 -6.29 -7.57 2.81
N GLY A 26 -5.50 -8.39 3.51
CA GLY A 26 -4.81 -9.56 2.92
C GLY A 26 -3.40 -9.28 2.39
N ILE A 27 -2.93 -8.02 2.35
CA ILE A 27 -1.56 -7.69 1.94
C ILE A 27 -0.69 -7.46 3.18
N GLY A 28 0.09 -8.48 3.55
CA GLY A 28 1.11 -8.36 4.59
C GLY A 28 2.46 -7.86 4.06
N GLY A 29 3.46 -7.71 4.94
CA GLY A 29 4.79 -7.19 4.58
C GLY A 29 5.50 -7.99 3.49
N LYS A 30 5.37 -9.33 3.47
CA LYS A 30 5.96 -10.18 2.41
C LYS A 30 5.41 -9.80 1.04
N PHE A 31 4.09 -9.88 0.87
CA PHE A 31 3.43 -9.53 -0.39
C PHE A 31 3.70 -8.08 -0.82
N ALA A 32 3.71 -7.14 0.13
CA ALA A 32 4.03 -5.74 -0.17
C ALA A 32 5.47 -5.56 -0.70
N THR A 33 6.42 -6.38 -0.22
CA THR A 33 7.81 -6.34 -0.69
C THR A 33 7.95 -7.02 -2.05
N ASP A 34 7.29 -8.18 -2.24
CA ASP A 34 7.30 -8.92 -3.51
C ASP A 34 6.67 -8.08 -4.64
N ILE A 35 5.53 -7.43 -4.40
CA ILE A 35 4.88 -6.51 -5.36
C ILE A 35 5.82 -5.36 -5.75
N LEU A 36 6.57 -4.80 -4.79
CA LEU A 36 7.53 -3.72 -5.06
C LEU A 36 8.79 -4.18 -5.79
N ALA A 37 9.11 -5.47 -5.73
CA ALA A 37 10.24 -6.04 -6.45
C ALA A 37 9.89 -6.38 -7.92
N GLU A 38 8.61 -6.65 -8.21
CA GLU A 38 8.12 -6.96 -9.55
C GLU A 38 7.63 -5.75 -10.37
N ALA A 39 7.27 -4.65 -9.70
CA ALA A 39 6.77 -3.42 -10.33
C ALA A 39 7.89 -2.49 -10.84
#